data_AF-A0A2T2W2C5-F1
#
_entry.id   AF-A0A2T2W2C5-F1
#
_cell.length_a   1.000
_cell.length_b   1.000
_cell.length_c   1.000
_cell.angle_alpha   90.00
_cell.angle_beta   90.00
_cell.angle_gamma   90.00
#
_symmetry.space_group_name_H-M   'P 1'
#
loop_
_entity.id
_entity.type
_entity.pdbx_description
1 polymer ?
#
loop_
_entity_poly.entity_id
_entity_poly.type
_entity_poly.pdbx_seq_one_letter_code
_entity_poly.pdbx_strand_id
1 'polypeptide(L)' 'MTASPQPKTIHIFGSLNMDLVCRTSRLPQPGETILGTDFNTLPGGKGANQAVAAARLGAAVAM' A
#
# COMPACT_ATOMS: atom_id res chain seq x y z
N MET A 1 8.04 25.01 34.62
CA MET A 1 7.15 24.31 33.68
C MET A 1 7.94 24.00 32.42
N THR A 2 8.47 22.79 32.29
CA THR A 2 9.12 22.35 31.05
C THR A 2 8.06 21.73 30.15
N ALA A 3 7.88 22.26 28.95
CA ALA A 3 6.95 21.69 27.97
C ALA A 3 7.37 20.24 27.65
N SER A 4 6.40 19.33 27.64
CA SER A 4 6.61 17.96 27.16
C SER A 4 7.00 17.98 25.68
N PRO A 5 7.99 17.20 25.23
CA PRO A 5 8.38 17.18 23.82
C PRO A 5 7.21 16.71 22.95
N GLN A 6 6.92 17.44 21.87
CA GLN A 6 5.92 17.00 20.91
C GLN A 6 6.39 15.74 20.18
N PRO A 7 5.50 14.77 19.90
CA PRO A 7 5.84 13.59 19.14
C PRO A 7 6.32 13.98 17.74
N LYS A 8 7.43 13.39 17.29
CA LYS A 8 7.95 13.60 15.93
C LYS A 8 7.08 12.83 14.94
N THR A 9 6.55 13.52 13.94
CA THR A 9 5.75 12.92 12.85
C THR A 9 6.62 12.70 11.61
N ILE A 10 6.47 11.54 10.98
CA ILE A 10 7.07 11.22 9.67
C ILE A 10 6.08 11.65 8.58
N HIS A 11 6.53 12.47 7.63
CA HIS A 11 5.74 12.84 6.45
C HIS A 11 6.21 12.07 5.23
N ILE A 12 5.28 11.37 4.57
CA ILE A 12 5.59 10.53 3.43
C ILE A 12 4.91 11.12 2.20
N PHE A 13 5.74 11.62 1.28
CA PHE A 13 5.27 12.07 -0.03
C PHE A 13 5.48 10.94 -1.03
N GLY A 14 4.39 10.33 -1.51
CA GLY A 14 4.50 9.21 -2.42
C GLY A 14 3.18 8.76 -3.01
N SER A 15 3.25 7.70 -3.82
CA SER A 15 2.09 7.19 -4.54
C SER A 15 1.10 6.45 -3.65
N LEU A 16 -0.18 6.63 -3.98
CA LEU A 16 -1.31 5.85 -3.53
C LEU A 16 -2.01 5.30 -4.77
N ASN A 17 -2.18 3.98 -4.83
CA ASN A 17 -2.83 3.30 -5.94
C ASN A 17 -3.94 2.37 -5.43
N MET A 18 -4.82 1.95 -6.33
CA MET A 18 -5.66 0.78 -6.16
C MET A 18 -5.05 -0.37 -6.99
N ASP A 19 -4.59 -1.40 -6.31
CA ASP A 19 -4.06 -2.59 -6.96
C ASP A 19 -5.25 -3.48 -7.38
N LEU A 20 -5.30 -3.83 -8.65
CA LEU A 20 -6.31 -4.73 -9.24
C LEU A 20 -5.67 -6.10 -9.46
N VAL A 21 -5.98 -7.06 -8.58
CA VAL A 21 -5.33 -8.37 -8.57
C VAL A 21 -6.29 -9.42 -9.10
N CYS A 22 -5.99 -9.98 -10.27
CA CYS A 22 -6.69 -11.15 -10.83
C CYS A 22 -5.81 -12.39 -10.63
N ARG A 23 -6.38 -13.47 -10.08
CA ARG A 23 -5.68 -14.76 -9.92
C ARG A 23 -6.10 -15.73 -11.02
N THR A 24 -5.14 -16.46 -11.56
CA THR A 24 -5.31 -17.49 -12.58
C THR A 24 -4.32 -18.63 -12.32
N SER A 25 -4.53 -19.80 -12.92
CA SER A 25 -3.63 -20.95 -12.76
C SER A 25 -2.22 -20.72 -13.33
N ARG A 26 -2.07 -19.78 -14.27
CA ARG A 26 -0.81 -19.33 -14.86
C ARG A 26 -0.96 -17.96 -15.51
N LEU A 27 0.15 -17.35 -15.92
CA LEU A 27 0.14 -16.15 -16.76
C LEU A 27 -0.43 -16.46 -18.17
N PRO A 28 -1.24 -15.55 -18.75
CA PRO A 28 -1.72 -15.69 -20.12
C PRO A 28 -0.59 -15.52 -21.14
N GLN A 29 -0.72 -16.19 -22.28
CA GLN A 29 0.13 -15.96 -23.45
C GLN A 29 -0.40 -14.78 -24.28
N PRO A 30 0.42 -14.15 -25.15
CA PRO A 30 -0.05 -13.11 -26.05
C PRO A 30 -1.27 -13.56 -26.88
N GLY A 31 -2.35 -12.78 -26.86
CA GLY A 31 -3.61 -13.08 -27.57
C GLY A 31 -4.55 -14.05 -26.86
N GLU A 32 -4.17 -14.62 -25.72
CA GLU A 32 -4.98 -15.57 -24.98
C GLU A 32 -5.96 -14.88 -24.00
N THR A 33 -7.15 -15.46 -23.84
CA THR A 33 -8.08 -15.13 -22.75
C THR A 33 -8.28 -16.36 -21.88
N ILE A 34 -8.03 -16.25 -20.57
CA ILE A 34 -8.19 -17.33 -19.59
C ILE A 34 -9.15 -16.91 -18.48
N LEU A 35 -9.87 -17.87 -17.90
CA LEU A 35 -10.77 -17.62 -16.79
C LEU A 35 -9.98 -17.38 -15.49
N GLY A 36 -10.27 -16.26 -14.82
CA GLY A 36 -9.77 -15.97 -13.47
C GLY A 36 -10.48 -16.82 -12.42
N THR A 37 -9.79 -17.13 -11.34
CA THR A 37 -10.37 -17.83 -10.19
C THR A 37 -10.81 -16.87 -9.09
N ASP A 38 -10.25 -15.66 -9.06
CA ASP A 38 -10.53 -14.64 -8.05
C ASP A 38 -10.13 -13.25 -8.55
N PHE A 39 -10.77 -12.20 -8.02
CA PHE A 39 -10.45 -10.81 -8.30
C PHE A 39 -10.58 -9.96 -7.03
N ASN A 40 -9.52 -9.23 -6.69
CA ASN A 40 -9.48 -8.39 -5.49
C ASN A 40 -9.03 -6.98 -5.82
N THR A 41 -9.61 -6.01 -5.12
CA THR A 41 -9.15 -4.62 -5.06
C THR A 41 -8.43 -4.40 -3.74
N LEU A 42 -7.18 -3.96 -3.79
CA LEU A 42 -6.35 -3.77 -2.59
C LEU A 42 -5.76 -2.35 -2.60
N PRO A 43 -5.74 -1.63 -1.46
CA PRO A 43 -4.98 -0.40 -1.37
C PRO A 43 -3.49 -0.70 -1.55
N GLY A 44 -2.84 0.05 -2.43
CA GLY A 44 -1.44 -0.12 -2.79
C GLY A 44 -0.75 1.21 -3.07
N GLY A 45 0.35 1.14 -3.81
CA GLY A 45 1.23 2.29 -4.02
C GLY A 45 2.40 2.31 -3.03
N LYS A 46 3.58 2.69 -3.52
CA LYS A 46 4.81 2.60 -2.73
C LYS A 46 4.79 3.56 -1.54
N GLY A 47 4.23 4.76 -1.71
CA GLY A 47 4.08 5.74 -0.62
C GLY A 47 3.15 5.23 0.45
N ALA A 48 1.96 4.76 0.07
CA ALA A 48 0.97 4.22 1.00
C ALA A 48 1.49 3.00 1.76
N ASN A 49 2.17 2.07 1.07
CA ASN A 49 2.77 0.90 1.71
C ASN A 49 3.86 1.27 2.72
N GLN A 50 4.69 2.28 2.42
CA GLN A 50 5.67 2.81 3.38
C GLN A 50 5.00 3.48 4.58
N ALA A 51 3.95 4.27 4.35
CA ALA A 51 3.21 4.95 5.42
C ALA A 51 2.54 3.97 6.38
N VAL A 52 1.86 2.96 5.84
CA VAL A 52 1.25 1.90 6.65
C VAL A 52 2.32 1.11 7.42
N ALA A 53 3.46 0.79 6.80
CA ALA A 53 4.55 0.08 7.47
C ALA A 53 5.12 0.89 8.64
N ALA A 54 5.40 2.19 8.45
CA ALA A 54 5.91 3.06 9.51
C ALA A 54 4.89 3.21 10.66
N ALA A 55 3.61 3.40 10.34
CA ALA A 55 2.56 3.51 11.34
C ALA A 55 2.39 2.21 12.15
N ARG A 56 2.47 1.04 11.51
CA ARG A 56 2.42 -0.28 12.18
C ARG A 56 3.60 -0.52 13.13
N LEU A 57 4.74 0.13 12.88
CA LEU A 57 5.92 0.11 13.77
C LEU A 57 5.84 1.15 14.90
N GLY A 58 4.75 1.91 15.00
CA GLY A 58 4.50 2.86 16.09
C GLY A 58 4.92 4.30 15.82
N ALA A 59 5.32 4.64 14.59
CA ALA A 59 5.58 6.04 14.23
C ALA A 59 4.27 6.83 14.09
N ALA A 60 4.28 8.10 14.49
CA ALA A 60 3.26 9.05 14.04
C ALA A 60 3.53 9.37 12.56
N VAL A 61 2.56 9.11 11.69
CA VAL A 61 2.70 9.27 10.23
C VAL A 61 1.63 10.21 9.71
N ALA A 62 2.03 11.10 8.79
CA ALA A 62 1.11 11.78 7.88
C ALA A 62 1.57 11.50 6.45
N MET A 63 0.61 11.33 5.55
CA MET A 63 0.83 11.09 4.13
C MET A 63 -0.09 12.02 3.35
#